data_AF-A0AAV4JW07-F1
#
_entry.id   AF-A0AAV4JW07-F1
#
_cell.length_a   1.000
_cell.length_b   1.000
_cell.length_c   1.000
_cell.angle_alpha   90.00
_cell.angle_beta   90.00
_cell.angle_gamma   90.00
#
_symmetry.space_group_name_H-M   'P 1'
#
loop_
_entity.id
_entity.type
_entity.pdbx_description
1 polymer ?
#
loop_
_entity_poly.entity_id
_entity_poly.type
_entity_poly.pdbx_seq_one_letter_code
_entity_poly.pdbx_strand_id
1 'polypeptide(L)'
;MARALDGFFMALGFLASLAHGSSWPLLFLVFGDMTNTFVSYNATANFTLNGTSPADEFEDTMSDYSLRYVYIGIGVYVVTYIHIAFLQLSGERQTYRLRKMFFKALLRQNIGWYDSQQSGELTTRLAE
;
A
#
# COMPACT_ATOMS: atom_id res chain seq x y z
N MET A 1 -6.68 -8.80 26.50
CA MET A 1 -5.80 -9.40 25.46
C MET A 1 -6.11 -8.90 24.05
N ALA A 2 -7.37 -8.93 23.58
CA ALA A 2 -7.73 -8.51 22.20
C ALA A 2 -7.27 -7.08 21.80
N ARG A 3 -7.30 -6.10 22.72
CA ARG A 3 -6.88 -4.70 22.44
C ARG A 3 -5.39 -4.54 22.10
N ALA A 4 -4.51 -5.29 22.76
CA ALA A 4 -3.07 -5.19 22.50
C ALA A 4 -2.71 -5.80 21.14
N LEU A 5 -3.36 -6.91 20.80
CA LEU A 5 -3.22 -7.57 19.50
C LEU A 5 -3.73 -6.67 18.35
N ASP A 6 -4.86 -5.99 18.54
CA ASP A 6 -5.38 -5.01 17.56
C ASP A 6 -4.39 -3.87 17.31
N GLY A 7 -3.79 -3.33 18.39
CA GLY A 7 -2.79 -2.28 18.29
C GLY A 7 -1.51 -2.72 17.56
N PHE A 8 -1.07 -3.96 17.80
CA PHE A 8 0.07 -4.55 17.10
C PHE A 8 -0.20 -4.69 15.59
N PHE A 9 -1.35 -5.24 15.19
CA PHE A 9 -1.71 -5.35 13.76
C PHE A 9 -1.83 -3.99 13.08
N MET A 10 -2.34 -2.99 13.79
CA MET A 10 -2.43 -1.64 13.26
C MET A 10 -1.04 -1.02 13.04
N ALA A 11 -0.13 -1.16 14.01
CA ALA A 11 1.24 -0.67 13.86
C ALA A 11 1.98 -1.36 12.71
N LEU A 12 1.83 -2.69 12.60
CA LEU A 12 2.41 -3.48 11.51
C LEU A 12 1.85 -3.06 10.14
N GLY A 13 0.53 -2.83 10.04
CA GLY A 13 -0.11 -2.33 8.83
C GLY A 13 0.37 -0.94 8.42
N PHE A 14 0.60 -0.04 9.38
CA PHE A 14 1.16 1.28 9.10
C PHE A 14 2.61 1.22 8.59
N LEU A 15 3.46 0.38 9.21
CA LEU A 15 4.84 0.19 8.75
C LEU A 15 4.88 -0.39 7.32
N ALA A 16 4.03 -1.36 7.03
CA ALA A 16 3.91 -1.94 5.69
C ALA A 16 3.39 -0.91 4.65
N SER A 17 2.47 -0.02 5.03
CA SER A 17 2.01 1.08 4.16
C SER A 17 3.13 2.06 3.80
N LEU A 18 4.01 2.40 4.76
CA LEU A 18 5.18 3.24 4.49
C LEU A 18 6.15 2.57 3.51
N ALA A 19 6.39 1.27 3.68
CA ALA A 19 7.23 0.50 2.76
C ALA A 19 6.63 0.45 1.35
N HIS A 20 5.31 0.25 1.23
CA HIS A 20 4.60 0.31 -0.05
C HIS A 20 4.72 1.69 -0.71
N GLY A 21 4.54 2.77 0.06
CA GLY A 21 4.71 4.14 -0.44
C GLY A 21 6.13 4.42 -0.98
N SER A 22 7.15 3.92 -0.28
CA SER A 22 8.55 4.03 -0.72
C SER A 22 8.89 3.17 -1.96
N SER A 23 8.04 2.24 -2.33
CA SER A 23 8.29 1.35 -3.48
C SER A 23 8.24 2.09 -4.82
N TRP A 24 7.48 3.18 -4.91
CA TRP A 24 7.41 4.03 -6.11
C TRP A 24 8.73 4.74 -6.43
N PRO A 25 9.35 5.48 -5.48
CA PRO A 25 10.70 6.01 -5.67
C PRO A 25 11.74 4.95 -6.05
N LEU A 26 11.67 3.77 -5.43
CA LEU A 26 12.59 2.67 -5.72
C LEU A 26 12.44 2.16 -7.17
N LEU A 27 11.20 2.03 -7.66
CA LEU A 27 10.92 1.69 -9.04
C LEU A 27 11.53 2.71 -10.02
N PHE A 28 11.45 4.02 -9.69
CA PHE A 28 12.02 5.08 -10.51
C PHE A 28 13.56 5.06 -10.56
N LEU A 29 14.23 4.66 -9.47
CA LEU A 29 15.68 4.53 -9.47
C LEU A 29 16.14 3.42 -10.43
N VAL A 30 15.52 2.23 -10.35
CA VAL A 30 15.82 1.12 -11.26
C VAL A 30 15.52 1.50 -12.71
N PHE A 31 14.44 2.26 -12.94
CA PHE A 31 14.10 2.76 -14.27
C PHE A 31 15.15 3.75 -14.81
N GLY A 32 15.70 4.59 -13.93
CA GLY A 32 16.79 5.51 -14.24
C GLY A 32 18.05 4.76 -14.66
N ASP A 33 18.46 3.75 -13.91
CA ASP A 33 19.66 2.93 -14.20
C ASP A 33 19.52 2.19 -15.54
N MET A 34 18.34 1.63 -15.78
CA MET A 34 17.99 0.99 -17.06
C MET A 34 18.08 2.00 -18.21
N THR A 35 17.51 3.20 -18.06
CA THR A 35 17.58 4.29 -19.05
C THR A 35 19.02 4.72 -19.33
N ASN A 36 19.86 4.82 -18.30
CA ASN A 36 21.27 5.16 -18.46
C ASN A 36 22.04 4.08 -19.24
N THR A 37 21.66 2.81 -19.06
CA THR A 37 22.22 1.68 -19.82
C THR A 37 21.84 1.78 -21.32
N PHE A 38 20.59 2.16 -21.63
CA PHE A 38 20.19 2.42 -23.02
C PHE A 38 20.98 3.56 -23.67
N VAL A 39 21.19 4.66 -22.94
CA VAL A 39 21.93 5.83 -23.44
C VAL A 39 23.41 5.50 -23.67
N SER A 40 24.03 4.79 -22.73
CA SER A 40 25.44 4.37 -22.87
C SER A 40 25.64 3.38 -24.01
N TYR A 41 24.74 2.40 -24.19
CA TYR A 41 24.77 1.50 -25.35
C TYR A 41 24.70 2.27 -26.68
N ASN A 42 23.79 3.24 -26.81
CA ASN A 42 23.69 4.07 -28.02
C ASN A 42 24.97 4.87 -28.28
N ALA A 43 25.58 5.45 -27.24
CA ALA A 43 26.82 6.21 -27.36
C ALA A 43 28.04 5.33 -27.77
N THR A 44 28.09 4.08 -27.31
CA THR A 44 29.20 3.15 -27.56
C THR A 44 29.00 2.31 -28.84
N ALA A 45 27.80 2.25 -29.40
CA ALA A 45 27.47 1.50 -30.62
C ALA A 45 28.32 1.89 -31.85
N ASN A 46 28.96 3.06 -31.85
CA ASN A 46 29.86 3.50 -32.92
C ASN A 46 31.34 3.06 -32.74
N PHE A 47 31.72 2.41 -31.63
CA PHE A 47 33.10 2.02 -31.34
C PHE A 47 33.22 0.52 -31.05
N THR A 48 33.36 -0.29 -32.10
CA THR A 48 33.61 -1.73 -31.99
C THR A 48 35.11 -2.03 -32.09
N LEU A 49 35.77 -2.23 -30.95
CA LEU A 49 37.08 -2.87 -30.86
C LEU A 49 36.89 -4.16 -30.06
N ASN A 50 37.19 -5.32 -30.67
CA ASN A 50 37.07 -6.69 -30.12
C ASN A 50 35.66 -7.31 -30.10
N GLY A 51 35.31 -7.98 -31.21
CA GLY A 51 34.88 -9.39 -31.28
C GLY A 51 33.68 -9.94 -30.47
N THR A 52 33.27 -9.35 -29.36
CA THR A 52 32.02 -9.67 -28.66
C THR A 52 30.95 -8.72 -29.17
N SER A 53 29.81 -9.26 -29.61
CA SER A 53 28.76 -8.41 -30.16
C SER A 53 28.23 -7.50 -29.04
N PRO A 54 28.20 -6.17 -29.20
CA PRO A 54 27.71 -5.25 -28.16
C PRO A 54 26.26 -5.53 -27.77
N ALA A 55 25.51 -6.20 -28.65
CA ALA A 55 24.12 -6.58 -28.46
C ALA A 55 23.95 -7.66 -27.39
N ASP A 56 24.85 -8.65 -27.31
CA ASP A 56 24.74 -9.75 -26.34
C ASP A 56 24.90 -9.26 -24.89
N GLU A 57 25.87 -8.36 -24.65
CA GLU A 57 26.12 -7.78 -23.31
C GLU A 57 24.94 -6.89 -22.85
N PHE A 58 24.37 -6.15 -23.80
CA PHE A 58 23.20 -5.32 -23.55
C PHE A 58 21.96 -6.16 -23.23
N GLU A 59 21.74 -7.26 -23.96
CA GLU A 59 20.61 -8.17 -23.72
C GLU A 59 20.71 -8.88 -22.36
N ASP A 60 21.91 -9.29 -21.95
CA ASP A 60 22.15 -9.87 -20.61
C ASP A 60 21.87 -8.86 -19.50
N THR A 61 22.34 -7.61 -19.67
CA THR A 61 22.09 -6.53 -18.71
C THR A 61 20.60 -6.17 -18.60
N MET A 62 19.88 -6.13 -19.73
CA MET A 62 18.44 -5.86 -19.75
C MET A 62 17.64 -6.99 -19.09
N SER A 63 18.08 -8.23 -19.29
CA SER A 63 17.50 -9.41 -18.63
C SER A 63 17.64 -9.34 -17.11
N ASP A 64 18.80 -8.90 -16.58
CA ASP A 64 18.99 -8.69 -15.14
C ASP A 64 18.05 -7.60 -14.58
N TYR A 65 17.90 -6.46 -15.26
CA TYR A 65 16.95 -5.42 -14.84
C TYR A 65 15.50 -5.94 -14.83
N SER A 66 15.11 -6.76 -15.81
CA SER A 66 13.78 -7.35 -15.85
C SER A 66 13.50 -8.25 -14.64
N LEU A 67 14.49 -9.07 -14.22
CA LEU A 67 14.38 -9.91 -13.04
C LEU A 67 14.29 -9.08 -11.75
N ARG A 68 15.06 -8.00 -11.63
CA ARG A 68 14.96 -7.05 -10.50
C ARG A 68 13.55 -6.48 -10.38
N TYR A 69 12.91 -6.10 -11.48
CA TYR A 69 11.51 -5.63 -11.48
C TYR A 69 10.53 -6.70 -10.97
N VAL A 70 10.71 -7.95 -11.38
CA VAL A 70 9.86 -9.05 -10.90
C VAL A 70 10.00 -9.24 -9.39
N TYR A 71 11.23 -9.23 -8.85
CA TYR A 71 11.44 -9.36 -7.41
C TYR A 71 10.84 -8.20 -6.61
N ILE A 72 10.99 -6.97 -7.10
CA ILE A 72 10.34 -5.79 -6.50
C ILE A 72 8.82 -5.95 -6.54
N GLY A 73 8.26 -6.33 -7.69
CA GLY A 73 6.82 -6.52 -7.85
C GLY A 73 6.23 -7.55 -6.88
N ILE A 74 6.90 -8.69 -6.68
CA ILE A 74 6.49 -9.71 -5.71
C ILE A 74 6.56 -9.15 -4.29
N GLY A 75 7.65 -8.45 -3.93
CA GLY A 75 7.81 -7.82 -2.63
C GLY A 75 6.71 -6.79 -2.33
N VAL A 76 6.45 -5.90 -3.29
CA VAL A 76 5.38 -4.90 -3.23
C VAL A 76 4.04 -5.60 -3.04
N TYR A 77 3.71 -6.59 -3.86
CA TYR A 77 2.44 -7.31 -3.77
C TYR A 77 2.18 -7.89 -2.38
N VAL A 78 3.18 -8.55 -1.78
CA VAL A 78 3.06 -9.13 -0.44
C VAL A 78 2.86 -8.04 0.62
N VAL A 79 3.65 -6.96 0.56
CA VAL A 79 3.54 -5.83 1.49
C VAL A 79 2.18 -5.15 1.36
N THR A 80 1.69 -4.94 0.13
CA THR A 80 0.38 -4.37 -0.17
C THR A 80 -0.73 -5.20 0.46
N TYR A 81 -0.71 -6.50 0.22
CA TYR A 81 -1.71 -7.41 0.73
C TYR A 81 -1.78 -7.36 2.27
N ILE A 82 -0.62 -7.44 2.93
CA ILE A 82 -0.52 -7.41 4.39
C ILE A 82 -1.06 -6.10 4.96
N HIS A 83 -0.67 -4.95 4.40
CA HIS A 83 -1.13 -3.67 4.96
C HIS A 83 -2.63 -3.45 4.76
N ILE A 84 -3.19 -3.81 3.59
CA ILE A 84 -4.63 -3.66 3.34
C ILE A 84 -5.41 -4.57 4.27
N ALA A 85 -5.03 -5.85 4.37
CA ALA A 85 -5.72 -6.82 5.20
C ALA A 85 -5.75 -6.39 6.68
N PHE A 86 -4.62 -5.94 7.23
CA PHE A 86 -4.55 -5.54 8.64
C PHE A 86 -5.26 -4.22 8.93
N LEU A 87 -5.15 -3.22 8.05
CA LEU A 87 -5.88 -1.96 8.23
C LEU A 87 -7.40 -2.16 8.09
N GLN A 88 -7.84 -2.98 7.15
CA GLN A 88 -9.25 -3.29 6.96
C GLN A 88 -9.84 -4.02 8.17
N LEU A 89 -9.16 -5.06 8.66
CA LEU A 89 -9.60 -5.81 9.83
C LEU A 89 -9.64 -4.93 11.10
N SER A 90 -8.65 -4.05 11.26
CA SER A 90 -8.63 -3.08 12.36
C SER A 90 -9.80 -2.09 12.23
N GLY A 91 -10.04 -1.56 11.03
CA GLY A 91 -11.15 -0.66 10.72
C GLY A 91 -12.51 -1.28 11.04
N GLU A 92 -12.75 -2.52 10.63
CA GLU A 92 -14.00 -3.24 10.91
C GLU A 92 -14.25 -3.38 12.41
N ARG A 93 -13.22 -3.79 13.17
CA ARG A 93 -13.30 -3.92 14.64
C ARG A 93 -13.58 -2.58 15.32
N GLN A 94 -12.98 -1.50 14.84
CA GLN A 94 -13.20 -0.15 15.36
C GLN A 94 -14.62 0.34 15.08
N THR A 95 -15.09 0.20 13.85
CA THR A 95 -16.46 0.56 13.44
C THR A 95 -17.51 -0.22 14.23
N TYR A 96 -17.32 -1.54 14.42
CA TYR A 96 -18.22 -2.35 15.23
C TYR A 96 -18.33 -1.85 16.68
N ARG A 97 -17.19 -1.53 17.30
CA ARG A 97 -17.16 -0.98 18.67
C ARG A 97 -17.83 0.40 18.73
N LEU A 98 -17.55 1.26 17.76
CA LEU A 98 -18.14 2.60 17.67
C LEU A 98 -19.66 2.52 17.56
N ARG A 99 -20.19 1.70 16.64
CA ARG A 99 -21.64 1.49 16.47
C ARG A 99 -22.30 0.96 17.74
N LYS A 100 -21.67 0.01 18.43
CA LYS A 100 -22.18 -0.51 19.72
C LYS A 100 -22.22 0.56 20.81
N MET A 101 -21.18 1.39 20.91
CA MET A 101 -21.12 2.48 21.90
C MET A 101 -22.14 3.59 21.56
N PHE A 102 -22.26 3.95 20.29
CA PHE A 102 -23.21 4.93 19.80
C PHE A 102 -24.65 4.48 20.06
N PHE A 103 -25.01 3.24 19.72
CA PHE A 103 -26.34 2.69 20.01
C PHE A 103 -26.65 2.67 21.52
N LYS A 104 -25.68 2.27 22.35
CA LYS A 104 -25.82 2.30 23.81
C LYS A 104 -26.02 3.73 24.35
N ALA A 105 -25.32 4.70 23.80
CA ALA A 105 -25.45 6.11 24.17
C ALA A 105 -26.81 6.67 23.75
N LEU A 106 -27.27 6.32 22.54
CA LEU A 106 -28.59 6.70 22.03
C LEU A 106 -29.68 6.24 23.01
N LEU A 107 -29.74 4.95 23.34
CA LEU A 107 -30.75 4.38 24.26
C LEU A 107 -30.77 5.01 25.67
N ARG A 108 -29.74 5.76 26.08
CA ARG A 108 -29.65 6.43 27.38
C ARG A 108 -30.05 7.90 27.34
N GLN A 109 -30.38 8.46 26.18
CA GLN A 109 -30.85 9.83 26.06
C GLN A 109 -32.26 10.00 26.62
N ASN A 110 -32.55 11.19 27.13
CA ASN A 110 -33.84 11.61 27.69
C ASN A 110 -34.85 11.96 26.60
N ILE A 111 -36.16 11.83 26.89
CA ILE A 111 -37.24 12.04 25.90
C ILE A 111 -37.22 13.44 25.27
N GLY A 112 -36.93 14.48 26.06
CA GLY A 112 -36.83 15.85 25.55
C GLY A 112 -35.64 16.10 24.63
N TRP A 113 -34.61 15.24 24.66
CA TRP A 113 -33.56 15.25 23.63
C TRP A 113 -34.17 14.77 22.32
N TYR A 114 -34.81 13.60 22.32
CA TYR A 114 -35.44 13.02 21.13
C TYR A 114 -36.47 13.92 20.45
N ASP A 115 -37.29 14.66 21.23
CA ASP A 115 -38.27 15.61 20.68
C ASP A 115 -37.62 16.79 19.92
N SER A 116 -36.34 17.07 20.18
CA SER A 116 -35.56 18.10 19.49
C SER A 116 -34.81 17.62 18.26
N GLN A 117 -34.80 16.30 17.97
CA GLN A 117 -34.21 15.76 16.73
C GLN A 117 -35.26 15.47 15.67
N GLN A 118 -34.88 15.64 14.41
CA GLN A 118 -35.77 15.38 13.29
C GLN A 118 -35.99 13.87 13.10
N SER A 119 -37.26 13.46 12.97
CA SER A 119 -37.64 12.06 12.75
C SER A 119 -36.91 11.46 11.54
N GLY A 120 -36.23 10.34 11.73
CA GLY A 120 -35.47 9.63 10.69
C GLY A 120 -33.97 9.93 10.67
N GLU A 121 -33.54 11.09 11.20
CA GLU A 121 -32.13 11.51 11.23
C GLU A 121 -31.25 10.56 12.05
N LEU A 122 -31.75 10.10 13.20
CA LEU A 122 -31.03 9.21 14.11
C LEU A 122 -30.78 7.81 13.52
N THR A 123 -31.75 7.29 12.77
CA THR A 123 -31.63 6.00 12.06
C THR A 123 -30.60 6.10 10.93
N THR A 124 -30.54 7.22 10.22
CA THR A 124 -29.52 7.45 9.18
C THR A 124 -28.13 7.53 9.80
N ARG A 125 -27.95 8.32 10.87
CA ARG A 125 -26.66 8.46 11.59
C ARG A 125 -26.15 7.17 12.24
N LEU A 126 -27.01 6.17 12.45
CA LEU A 126 -26.63 4.85 12.97
C LEU A 126 -26.18 3.90 11.84
N ALA A 127 -26.73 4.07 10.65
CA ALA A 127 -26.49 3.22 9.49
C ALA A 127 -25.22 3.64 8.71
N GLU A 128 -24.99 4.94 8.62
CA GLU A 128 -23.75 5.56 8.10
C GLU A 128 -22.62 5.42 9.13
#